data_AF-A0A3G9G0J8-F1
#
_entry.id   AF-A0A3G9G0J8-F1
#
_cell.length_a   1.000
_cell.length_b   1.000
_cell.length_c   1.000
_cell.angle_alpha   90.00
_cell.angle_beta   90.00
_cell.angle_gamma   90.00
#
_symmetry.space_group_name_H-M   'P 1'
#
loop_
_entity.id
_entity.type
_entity.pdbx_description
1 polymer ?
#
loop_
_entity_poly.entity_id
_entity_poly.type
_entity_poly.pdbx_seq_one_letter_code
_entity_poly.pdbx_strand_id
1 'polypeptide(L)' 'MLRFAVRECHLRPADFWRLSWREWLWLTATPTRPVLSRDVFETMKKAFPDD' A
#
# COMPACT_ATOMS: atom_id res chain seq x y z
N MET A 1 0.97 -13.99 8.84
CA MET A 1 1.63 -12.72 8.42
C MET A 1 2.29 -12.87 7.06
N LEU A 2 3.31 -13.73 6.89
CA LEU A 2 3.98 -13.89 5.59
C LEU A 2 3.04 -14.25 4.42
N ARG A 3 2.11 -15.20 4.59
CA ARG A 3 1.13 -15.54 3.54
C ARG A 3 0.26 -14.36 3.11
N PHE A 4 -0.18 -13.53 4.05
CA PHE A 4 -0.94 -12.31 3.77
C PHE A 4 -0.08 -11.29 3.04
N ALA A 5 1.15 -11.05 3.50
CA ALA A 5 2.10 -10.15 2.86
C ALA A 5 2.35 -10.49 1.38
N VAL A 6 2.50 -11.78 1.08
CA VAL A 6 2.74 -12.26 -0.29
C VAL A 6 1.49 -12.18 -1.16
N ARG A 7 0.31 -12.51 -0.62
CA ARG A 7 -0.93 -12.60 -1.41
C ARG A 7 -1.65 -11.27 -1.56
N GLU A 8 -1.81 -10.54 -0.47
CA GLU A 8 -2.64 -9.34 -0.41
C GLU A 8 -1.82 -8.06 -0.63
N CYS A 9 -0.55 -8.06 -0.19
CA CYS A 9 0.35 -6.92 -0.38
C CYS A 9 1.37 -7.13 -1.51
N HIS A 10 1.33 -8.27 -2.20
CA HIS A 10 2.23 -8.64 -3.30
C HIS A 10 3.74 -8.50 -2.99
N LEU A 11 4.11 -8.64 -1.71
CA LEU A 11 5.51 -8.57 -1.30
C LEU A 11 6.23 -9.87 -1.62
N ARG A 12 7.48 -9.79 -2.09
CA ARG A 12 8.34 -10.97 -2.14
C ARG A 12 8.69 -11.39 -0.70
N PRO A 13 8.88 -12.69 -0.42
CA PRO A 13 9.23 -13.15 0.92
C PRO A 13 10.46 -12.46 1.50
N ALA A 14 11.46 -12.18 0.67
CA ALA A 14 12.67 -11.47 1.09
C ALA A 14 12.39 -10.03 1.55
N ASP A 15 11.47 -9.32 0.90
CA ASP A 15 11.11 -7.94 1.27
C ASP A 15 10.32 -7.91 2.58
N PHE A 16 9.45 -8.90 2.81
CA PHE A 16 8.72 -9.04 4.08
C PHE A 16 9.67 -9.11 5.28
N TRP A 17 10.76 -9.87 5.18
CA TRP A 17 11.72 -10.02 6.28
C TRP A 17 12.59 -8.77 6.51
N ARG A 18 12.59 -7.82 5.56
CA ARG A 18 13.29 -6.54 5.71
C ARG A 18 12.42 -5.45 6.33
N LEU A 19 11.10 -5.67 6.41
CA LEU A 19 10.19 -4.72 7.02
C LEU A 19 10.42 -4.62 8.53
N SER A 20 10.42 -3.39 9.02
CA SER A 20 10.23 -3.12 10.44
C SER A 20 8.79 -3.42 10.86
N TRP A 21 8.61 -3.66 12.16
CA TRP A 21 7.28 -3.87 12.74
C TRP A 21 6.32 -2.68 12.48
N ARG A 22 6.84 -1.45 12.48
CA ARG A 22 6.06 -0.24 12.21
C ARG A 22 5.53 -0.22 10.78
N GLU A 23 6.36 -0.58 9.80
CA GLU A 23 5.94 -0.63 8.40
C GLU A 23 4.91 -1.73 8.16
N TRP A 24 5.08 -2.88 8.81
CA TRP A 24 4.08 -3.96 8.76
C TRP A 24 2.72 -3.52 9.29
N LEU A 25 2.69 -2.79 10.43
CA LEU A 25 1.45 -2.23 10.97
C LEU A 25 0.82 -1.22 10.02
N TRP A 26 1.61 -0.36 9.39
CA TRP A 26 1.09 0.61 8.42
C TRP A 26 0.47 -0.06 7.18
N LEU A 27 1.12 -1.11 6.66
CA LEU A 27 0.64 -1.85 5.49
C LEU A 27 -0.67 -2.62 5.76
N THR A 28 -0.86 -3.08 6.99
CA THR A 28 -2.00 -3.92 7.37
C THR A 28 -3.12 -3.16 8.08
N ALA A 29 -2.90 -1.89 8.43
CA ALA A 29 -3.91 -1.06 9.03
C ALA A 29 -5.02 -0.75 8.03
N THR A 30 -6.26 -1.05 8.41
CA THR A 30 -7.43 -0.58 7.64
C THR A 30 -7.59 0.92 7.85
N PRO A 31 -7.50 1.75 6.79
CA PRO A 31 -7.71 3.17 6.93
C PRO A 31 -9.16 3.45 7.32
N THR A 32 -9.38 4.12 8.45
CA THR A 32 -10.73 4.47 8.93
C THR A 32 -11.41 5.52 8.04
N ARG A 33 -10.62 6.29 7.28
CA ARG A 33 -11.10 7.30 6.34
C ARG A 33 -10.17 7.35 5.12
N PRO A 34 -10.70 7.55 3.90
CA PRO A 34 -9.86 7.82 2.74
C PRO A 34 -9.01 9.08 3.00
N VAL A 35 -7.70 8.93 2.86
CA VAL A 35 -6.72 10.02 3.04
C VAL A 35 -6.77 11.00 1.87
N LEU A 36 -7.22 10.55 0.70
CA LEU A 36 -7.31 11.34 -0.53
C LEU A 36 -8.76 11.44 -0.99
N SER A 37 -9.21 12.64 -1.37
CA SER A 37 -10.52 12.79 -2.02
C SER A 37 -10.48 12.26 -3.45
N ARG A 38 -11.65 11.85 -3.96
CA ARG A 38 -11.78 11.31 -5.31
C ARG A 38 -11.33 12.30 -6.38
N ASP A 39 -11.67 13.58 -6.22
CA ASP A 39 -11.34 14.63 -7.19
C ASP A 39 -9.83 14.86 -7.30
N VAL A 40 -9.14 14.84 -6.15
CA VAL A 40 -7.68 14.99 -6.12
C VAL A 40 -7.03 13.77 -6.77
N PHE A 41 -7.53 12.56 -6.49
CA PHE A 41 -7.03 11.34 -7.13
C PHE A 41 -7.14 11.39 -8.67
N GLU A 42 -8.30 11.75 -9.21
CA GLU A 42 -8.48 11.84 -10.67
C GLU A 42 -7.61 12.93 -11.31
N THR A 43 -7.36 14.02 -10.58
CA THR A 43 -6.45 15.08 -11.03
C THR A 43 -5.01 14.56 -11.10
N MET A 44 -4.55 13.85 -10.08
CA MET A 44 -3.20 13.26 -10.06
C MET A 44 -3.04 12.20 -11.15
N LYS A 45 -4.06 11.36 -11.38
CA LYS A 45 -4.04 10.34 -12.44
C LYS A 45 -3.86 10.95 -13.83
N LYS A 46 -4.46 12.12 -14.10
CA LYS A 46 -4.25 12.85 -15.35
C LYS A 46 -2.85 13.46 -15.48
N ALA A 47 -2.24 13.85 -14.35
CA ALA A 47 -0.93 14.48 -14.32
C ALA A 47 0.22 13.47 -14.50
N PHE A 48 0.02 12.21 -14.10
CA PHE A 48 1.01 11.13 -14.18
C PHE A 48 0.43 9.93 -14.93
N PRO A 49 0.38 9.97 -16.27
CA PRO A 49 -0.05 8.82 -17.08
C PRO A 49 0.98 7.69 -17.04
N ASP A 50 0.51 6.44 -16.97
CA ASP A 50 1.32 5.21 -16.91
C ASP A 50 1.89 4.77 -18.28
N ASP A 51 2.32 5.72 -19.14
CA ASP A 51 2.99 5.42 -20.43
C ASP A 51 4.38 4.79 -20.24
#